data_AF-A0A2D7VXT7-F1
#
_entry.id   AF-A0A2D7VXT7-F1
#
_cell.length_a   1.000
_cell.length_b   1.000
_cell.length_c   1.000
_cell.angle_alpha   90.00
_cell.angle_beta   90.00
_cell.angle_gamma   90.00
#
_symmetry.space_group_name_H-M   'P 1'
#
loop_
_entity.id
_entity.type
_entity.pdbx_description
1 polymer ?
#
loop_
_entity_poly.entity_id
_entity_poly.type
_entity_poly.pdbx_seq_one_letter_code
_entity_poly.pdbx_strand_id
1 'polypeptide(L)'
;MNKNITNKATSVREARAILSEDNKGGNDAKKEAVRQEMEAISSAEITDALTWDNDGNVFLKPSDQLPLRMKKAIKKIKTRKTEHGNEIELEMHDKIRSSQLLMKHHGMLSASVDQNRPTLIGINVKHAEPITYEVKENDGEKKRRPAEKNED
;
A
#
# COMPACT_ATOMS: atom_id res chain seq x y z
N MET A 1 25.03 5.53 28.18
CA MET A 1 25.54 4.72 27.06
C MET A 1 24.78 5.13 25.80
N ASN A 2 25.25 6.17 25.09
CA ASN A 2 24.53 6.75 23.95
C ASN A 2 24.91 5.99 22.68
N LYS A 3 23.98 5.18 22.17
CA LYS A 3 24.12 4.58 20.85
C LYS A 3 23.83 5.69 19.83
N ASN A 4 24.88 6.17 19.16
CA ASN A 4 24.76 6.95 17.94
C ASN A 4 23.96 6.14 16.92
N ILE A 5 22.68 6.48 16.77
CA ILE A 5 21.86 5.98 15.68
C ILE A 5 22.40 6.68 14.44
N THR A 6 23.23 5.97 13.68
CA THR A 6 23.68 6.40 12.36
C THR A 6 22.43 6.72 11.53
N ASN A 7 22.23 8.00 11.22
CA ASN A 7 21.20 8.51 10.31
C ASN A 7 21.49 8.02 8.87
N LYS A 8 21.38 6.72 8.63
CA LYS A 8 21.34 6.19 7.28
C LYS A 8 19.93 6.43 6.76
N ALA A 9 19.80 7.31 5.76
CA ALA A 9 18.53 7.56 5.10
C ALA A 9 17.98 6.22 4.58
N THR A 10 16.90 5.77 5.17
CA THR A 10 16.24 4.52 4.80
C THR A 10 15.57 4.73 3.45
N SER A 11 15.83 3.86 2.47
CA SER A 11 15.22 3.99 1.16
C SER A 11 13.69 3.82 1.26
N VAL A 12 12.91 4.52 0.41
CA VAL A 12 11.44 4.42 0.37
C VAL A 12 10.98 2.95 0.22
N ARG A 13 11.74 2.15 -0.53
CA ARG A 13 11.47 0.71 -0.71
C ARG A 13 11.71 -0.08 0.56
N GLU A 14 12.78 0.24 1.28
CA GLU A 14 13.13 -0.39 2.56
C GLU A 14 12.12 -0.01 3.65
N ALA A 15 11.74 1.27 3.75
CA ALA A 15 10.72 1.73 4.68
C ALA A 15 9.36 1.04 4.47
N ARG A 16 8.95 0.84 3.21
CA ARG A 16 7.72 0.08 2.89
C ARG A 16 7.82 -1.39 3.29
N ALA A 17 8.96 -2.03 3.01
CA ALA A 17 9.18 -3.44 3.38
C ALA A 17 9.12 -3.62 4.91
N ILE A 18 9.77 -2.72 5.66
CA ILE A 18 9.77 -2.71 7.13
C ILE A 18 8.35 -2.56 7.68
N LEU A 19 7.51 -1.74 7.06
CA LEU A 19 6.11 -1.53 7.49
C LEU A 19 5.19 -2.71 7.14
N SER A 20 5.45 -3.42 6.04
CA SER A 20 4.60 -4.54 5.58
C SER A 20 4.90 -5.89 6.25
N GLU A 21 6.10 -6.05 6.83
CA GLU A 21 6.46 -7.30 7.52
C GLU A 21 5.79 -7.34 8.90
N ASP A 22 4.59 -7.91 8.96
CA ASP A 22 3.76 -7.89 10.18
C ASP A 22 4.26 -8.77 11.32
N ASN A 23 5.12 -9.77 11.11
CA ASN A 23 5.43 -10.72 12.18
C ASN A 23 6.81 -11.36 12.04
N LYS A 24 7.82 -10.85 12.78
CA LYS A 24 8.99 -11.56 13.32
C LYS A 24 9.94 -10.59 14.06
N GLY A 25 9.57 -10.20 15.27
CA GLY A 25 10.45 -10.00 16.45
C GLY A 25 11.74 -9.17 16.40
N GLY A 26 12.03 -8.34 15.39
CA GLY A 26 13.35 -7.68 15.30
C GLY A 26 13.41 -6.23 14.84
N ASN A 27 12.29 -5.62 14.42
CA ASN A 27 12.34 -4.36 13.67
C ASN A 27 11.44 -3.24 14.18
N ASP A 28 10.93 -3.37 15.41
CA ASP A 28 9.98 -2.42 15.98
C ASP A 28 10.56 -1.00 16.08
N ALA A 29 11.87 -0.88 16.36
CA ALA A 29 12.56 0.40 16.37
C ALA A 29 12.57 1.09 14.99
N LYS A 30 12.71 0.32 13.90
CA LYS A 30 12.68 0.89 12.54
C LYS A 30 11.24 1.21 12.11
N LYS A 31 10.27 0.37 12.47
CA LYS A 31 8.85 0.67 12.26
C LYS A 31 8.46 1.97 12.95
N GLU A 32 8.90 2.14 14.20
CA GLU A 32 8.64 3.34 14.97
C GLU A 32 9.34 4.57 14.38
N ALA A 33 10.59 4.44 13.93
CA ALA A 33 11.27 5.53 13.23
C ALA A 33 10.50 5.97 11.97
N VAL A 34 10.01 5.02 11.16
CA VAL A 34 9.22 5.35 9.96
C VAL A 34 7.88 6.00 10.32
N ARG A 35 7.22 5.57 11.40
CA ARG A 35 5.99 6.22 11.90
C ARG A 35 6.27 7.67 12.29
N GLN A 36 7.34 7.94 13.03
CA GLN A 36 7.73 9.29 13.42
C GLN A 36 8.04 10.19 12.21
N GLU A 37 8.65 9.65 11.15
CA GLU A 37 8.83 10.39 9.89
C GLU A 37 7.50 10.73 9.22
N MET A 38 6.57 9.76 9.18
CA MET A 38 5.25 9.98 8.58
C MET A 38 4.40 10.96 9.38
N GLU A 39 4.44 10.87 10.71
CA GLU A 39 3.78 11.83 11.61
C GLU A 39 4.31 13.24 11.38
N ALA A 40 5.63 13.41 11.32
CA ALA A 40 6.27 14.69 11.04
C ALA A 40 5.78 15.33 9.73
N ILE A 41 5.64 14.54 8.66
CA ILE A 41 5.10 15.02 7.37
C ILE A 41 3.62 15.35 7.49
N SER A 42 2.85 14.49 8.17
CA SER A 42 1.40 14.63 8.33
C SER A 42 0.98 15.80 9.23
N SER A 43 1.83 16.22 10.18
CA SER A 43 1.55 17.31 11.11
C SER A 43 2.17 18.65 10.69
N ALA A 44 2.96 18.66 9.62
CA ALA A 44 3.65 19.86 9.15
C ALA A 44 2.66 20.91 8.61
N GLU A 45 2.94 22.17 8.94
CA GLU A 45 2.22 23.35 8.44
C GLU A 45 3.16 24.34 7.77
N ILE A 46 2.72 24.94 6.67
CA ILE A 46 3.55 25.88 5.90
C ILE A 46 3.92 27.15 6.70
N THR A 47 3.08 27.52 7.66
CA THR A 47 3.25 28.64 8.62
C THR A 47 4.44 28.44 9.56
N ASP A 48 4.88 27.20 9.76
CA ASP A 48 6.10 26.93 10.50
C ASP A 48 7.34 27.40 9.72
N ALA A 49 7.29 27.41 8.39
CA ALA A 49 8.40 27.78 7.51
C ALA A 49 8.32 29.22 6.99
N LEU A 50 7.12 29.73 6.73
CA LEU A 50 6.88 31.06 6.16
C LEU A 50 6.24 32.00 7.19
N THR A 51 6.67 33.26 7.16
CA THR A 51 6.06 34.36 7.92
C THR A 51 5.60 35.44 6.96
N TRP A 52 4.49 36.08 7.30
CA TRP A 52 3.85 37.13 6.51
C TRP A 52 3.82 38.39 7.36
N ASP A 53 4.23 39.52 6.80
CA ASP A 53 4.04 40.82 7.44
C ASP A 53 2.64 41.36 7.15
N ASN A 54 2.19 42.36 7.91
CA ASN A 54 0.91 43.04 7.71
C ASN A 54 0.80 43.66 6.30
N ASP A 55 1.94 44.01 5.71
CA ASP A 55 2.05 44.55 4.35
C ASP A 55 2.02 43.46 3.25
N GLY A 56 1.84 42.18 3.62
CA GLY A 56 1.75 41.06 2.68
C GLY A 56 3.10 40.51 2.21
N ASN A 57 4.21 41.01 2.76
CA ASN A 57 5.55 40.52 2.45
C ASN A 57 5.79 39.13 3.07
N VAL A 58 6.29 38.18 2.26
CA VAL A 58 6.57 36.80 2.69
C VAL A 58 8.05 36.60 2.94
N PHE A 59 8.39 36.06 4.11
CA PHE A 59 9.75 35.72 4.49
C PHE A 59 9.86 34.24 4.86
N LEU A 60 10.94 33.60 4.41
CA LEU A 60 11.29 32.25 4.82
C LEU A 60 12.10 32.31 6.11
N LYS A 61 11.72 31.51 7.12
CA LYS A 61 12.50 31.41 8.35
C LYS A 61 13.87 30.77 8.09
N PRO A 62 14.93 31.19 8.81
CA PRO A 62 16.23 30.55 8.74
C PRO A 62 16.15 29.05 9.03
N SER A 63 17.00 28.25 8.38
CA SER A 63 17.03 26.79 8.53
C SER A 63 17.16 26.32 9.97
N ASP A 64 17.85 27.09 10.81
CA ASP A 64 18.12 26.72 12.20
C ASP A 64 16.89 26.91 13.10
N GLN A 65 15.97 27.79 12.69
CA GLN A 65 14.71 28.05 13.38
C GLN A 65 13.59 27.12 12.91
N LEU A 66 13.79 26.36 11.82
CA LEU A 66 12.79 25.41 11.34
C LEU A 66 12.69 24.21 12.30
N PRO A 67 11.47 23.87 12.78
CA PRO A 67 11.25 22.65 13.55
C PRO A 67 11.71 21.41 12.79
N LEU A 68 12.17 20.37 13.51
CA LEU A 68 12.63 19.12 12.89
C LEU A 68 11.54 18.48 11.99
N ARG A 69 10.27 18.55 12.41
CA ARG A 69 9.13 18.09 11.60
C ARG A 69 9.06 18.79 10.23
N MET A 70 9.39 20.09 10.20
CA MET A 70 9.30 20.91 9.00
C MET A 70 10.43 20.59 8.04
N LYS A 71 11.65 20.38 8.57
CA LYS A 71 12.79 19.94 7.78
C LYS A 71 12.53 18.62 7.05
N LYS A 72 11.77 17.71 7.66
CA LYS A 72 11.38 16.41 7.08
C LYS A 72 10.24 16.54 6.05
N ALA A 73 9.38 17.54 6.20
CA ALA A 73 8.22 17.75 5.34
C ALA A 73 8.51 18.55 4.07
N ILE A 74 9.58 19.35 4.05
CA ILE A 74 9.96 20.16 2.90
C ILE A 74 10.57 19.27 1.81
N LYS A 75 9.98 19.32 0.61
CA LYS A 75 10.49 18.64 -0.58
C LYS A 75 11.45 19.55 -1.36
N LYS A 76 11.11 20.83 -1.50
CA LYS A 76 11.88 21.79 -2.30
C LYS A 76 11.63 23.22 -1.84
N ILE A 77 12.68 24.03 -1.87
CA ILE A 77 12.62 25.48 -1.69
C ILE A 77 13.35 26.13 -2.86
N LYS A 78 12.72 27.13 -3.47
CA LYS A 78 13.37 28.06 -4.38
C LYS A 78 13.09 29.48 -3.92
N THR A 79 14.10 30.32 -4.03
CA THR A 79 14.00 31.74 -3.73
C THR A 79 14.58 32.51 -4.89
N ARG A 80 13.77 33.39 -5.50
CA ARG A 80 14.23 34.36 -6.48
C ARG A 80 14.10 35.76 -5.88
N LYS A 81 15.18 36.53 -5.96
CA LYS A 81 15.15 37.94 -5.59
C LYS A 81 14.72 38.74 -6.82
N THR A 82 13.59 39.41 -6.73
CA THR A 82 13.04 40.26 -7.79
C THR A 82 13.04 41.72 -7.32
N GLU A 83 13.01 42.68 -8.25
CA GLU A 83 12.99 44.12 -7.93
C GLU A 83 11.81 44.54 -7.04
N HIS A 84 10.72 43.78 -7.07
CA HIS A 84 9.50 44.02 -6.27
C HIS A 84 9.37 43.13 -5.02
N GLY A 85 10.38 42.31 -4.70
CA GLY A 85 10.36 41.44 -3.53
C GLY A 85 10.94 40.05 -3.78
N ASN A 86 10.87 39.20 -2.75
CA ASN A 86 11.32 37.81 -2.84
C ASN A 86 10.17 36.93 -3.35
N GLU A 87 10.38 36.25 -4.47
CA GLU A 87 9.49 35.18 -4.91
C GLU A 87 9.96 33.86 -4.27
N ILE A 88 9.10 33.27 -3.45
CA ILE A 88 9.39 32.05 -2.68
C ILE A 88 8.46 30.94 -3.16
N GLU A 89 9.03 29.90 -3.77
CA GLU A 89 8.33 28.67 -4.14
C GLU A 89 8.74 27.58 -3.14
N LEU A 90 7.80 27.19 -2.27
CA LEU A 90 7.99 26.12 -1.29
C LEU A 90 7.06 24.95 -1.61
N GLU A 91 7.65 23.79 -1.88
CA GLU A 91 6.94 22.55 -2.15
C GLU A 91 7.11 21.59 -0.96
N MET A 92 6.00 21.13 -0.40
CA MET A 92 5.97 20.15 0.68
C MET A 92 5.71 18.73 0.15
N HIS A 93 6.09 17.72 0.94
CA HIS A 93 5.67 16.34 0.71
C HIS A 93 4.14 16.19 0.86
N ASP A 94 3.58 15.17 0.21
CA ASP A 94 2.15 14.89 0.23
C ASP A 94 1.66 14.51 1.63
N LYS A 95 0.90 15.44 2.23
CA LYS A 95 0.30 15.32 3.56
C LYS A 95 -0.85 14.31 3.60
N ILE A 96 -1.60 14.19 2.51
CA ILE A 96 -2.78 13.31 2.44
C ILE A 96 -2.30 11.86 2.40
N ARG A 97 -1.27 11.58 1.58
CA ARG A 97 -0.76 10.22 1.44
C ARG A 97 -0.12 9.68 2.71
N SER A 98 0.63 10.50 3.43
CA SER A 98 1.23 10.15 4.73
C SER A 98 0.14 9.87 5.78
N SER A 99 -0.85 10.75 5.88
CA SER A 99 -2.01 10.59 6.79
C SER A 99 -2.81 9.32 6.52
N GLN A 100 -3.10 9.02 5.25
CA GLN A 100 -3.82 7.78 4.87
C GLN A 100 -3.08 6.52 5.30
N LEU A 101 -1.75 6.50 5.21
CA LEU A 101 -0.96 5.34 5.58
C LEU A 101 -0.88 5.18 7.11
N LEU A 102 -0.83 6.29 7.87
CA LEU A 102 -1.01 6.27 9.33
C LEU A 102 -2.39 5.75 9.74
N MET A 103 -3.46 6.23 9.10
CA MET A 103 -4.82 5.77 9.38
C MET A 103 -5.02 4.27 9.10
N LYS A 104 -4.41 3.75 8.03
CA LYS A 104 -4.38 2.30 7.75
C LYS A 104 -3.68 1.53 8.85
N HIS A 105 -2.54 2.04 9.30
CA HIS A 105 -1.77 1.44 10.39
C HIS A 105 -2.55 1.42 11.71
N HIS A 106 -3.30 2.49 12.03
CA HIS A 106 -4.17 2.54 13.21
C HIS A 106 -5.49 1.76 13.06
N GLY A 107 -5.75 1.16 11.90
CA GLY A 107 -7.02 0.49 11.61
C GLY A 107 -8.22 1.45 11.51
N MET A 108 -8.00 2.77 11.45
CA MET A 108 -9.06 3.76 11.31
C MET A 108 -9.68 3.74 9.91
N LEU A 109 -8.89 3.37 8.89
CA LEU A 109 -9.38 3.19 7.54
C LEU A 109 -9.85 1.75 7.36
N SER A 110 -11.05 1.43 7.82
CA SER A 110 -11.73 0.23 7.35
C SER A 110 -12.12 0.46 5.89
N ALA A 111 -11.64 -0.40 4.98
CA ALA A 111 -12.39 -0.58 3.75
C ALA A 111 -13.78 -1.05 4.21
N SER A 112 -14.82 -0.26 3.98
CA SER A 112 -16.18 -0.77 4.00
C SER A 112 -16.24 -1.79 2.87
N VAL A 113 -15.76 -3.01 3.16
CA VAL A 113 -16.12 -4.18 2.39
C VAL A 113 -17.59 -4.29 2.66
N ASP A 114 -18.38 -3.78 1.74
CA ASP A 114 -19.78 -4.13 1.64
C ASP A 114 -19.83 -5.65 1.71
N GLN A 115 -20.14 -6.20 2.90
CA GLN A 115 -20.16 -7.64 3.15
C GLN A 115 -21.20 -8.33 2.27
N ASN A 116 -22.02 -7.55 1.57
CA ASN A 116 -23.05 -8.02 0.65
C ASN A 116 -22.59 -8.12 -0.81
N ARG A 117 -21.32 -7.81 -1.12
CA ARG A 117 -20.76 -8.09 -2.46
C ARG A 117 -19.97 -9.41 -2.39
N PRO A 118 -20.51 -10.54 -2.91
CA PRO A 118 -19.80 -11.80 -2.87
C PRO A 118 -18.52 -11.68 -3.68
N THR A 119 -17.37 -11.58 -3.00
CA THR A 119 -16.07 -11.76 -3.63
C THR A 119 -15.99 -13.21 -4.08
N LEU A 120 -15.83 -13.43 -5.37
CA LEU A 120 -15.62 -14.74 -5.99
C LEU A 120 -14.48 -15.46 -5.24
N ILE A 121 -14.83 -16.35 -4.31
CA ILE A 121 -13.87 -17.27 -3.69
C ILE A 121 -13.44 -18.19 -4.82
N GLY A 122 -12.18 -18.08 -5.24
CA GLY A 122 -11.60 -18.99 -6.22
C GLY A 122 -11.62 -20.40 -5.65
N ILE A 123 -12.64 -21.18 -5.98
CA ILE A 123 -12.67 -22.61 -5.71
C ILE A 123 -11.55 -23.21 -6.55
N ASN A 124 -10.49 -23.68 -5.91
CA ASN A 124 -9.50 -24.49 -6.58
C ASN A 124 -10.11 -25.89 -6.76
N VAL A 125 -10.88 -26.07 -7.84
CA VAL A 125 -11.48 -27.36 -8.19
C VAL A 125 -10.35 -28.29 -8.59
N LYS A 126 -9.89 -29.12 -7.64
CA LYS A 126 -9.04 -30.27 -7.99
C LYS A 126 -9.90 -31.25 -8.77
N HIS A 127 -9.58 -31.43 -10.05
CA HIS A 127 -10.20 -32.48 -10.85
C HIS A 127 -9.90 -33.84 -10.20
N ALA A 128 -10.91 -34.67 -10.02
CA ALA A 128 -10.70 -36.07 -9.67
C ALA A 128 -10.00 -36.77 -10.84
N GLU A 129 -9.03 -37.64 -10.54
CA GLU A 129 -8.31 -38.40 -11.57
C GLU A 129 -9.29 -39.23 -12.40
N PRO A 130 -9.16 -39.23 -13.74
CA PRO A 130 -10.07 -39.97 -14.60
C PRO A 130 -9.92 -41.47 -14.33
N ILE A 131 -10.97 -42.10 -13.79
CA ILE A 131 -11.08 -43.55 -13.75
C ILE A 131 -11.43 -44.07 -15.14
N THR A 132 -10.44 -44.60 -15.84
CA THR A 132 -10.65 -45.30 -17.12
C THR A 132 -11.25 -46.67 -16.84
N TYR A 133 -12.44 -46.95 -17.39
CA TYR A 133 -13.02 -48.29 -17.42
C TYR A 133 -12.75 -48.93 -18.79
N GLU A 134 -12.08 -50.07 -18.80
CA GLU A 134 -11.96 -50.90 -19.99
C GLU A 134 -13.30 -51.62 -20.23
N VAL A 135 -13.96 -51.30 -21.34
CA VAL A 135 -15.12 -52.05 -21.80
C VAL A 135 -14.62 -53.39 -22.34
N LYS A 136 -14.94 -54.48 -21.65
CA LYS A 136 -14.76 -55.82 -22.20
C LYS A 136 -15.86 -56.06 -23.23
N GLU A 137 -15.50 -56.01 -24.50
CA GLU A 137 -16.33 -56.55 -25.58
C GLU A 137 -16.49 -58.06 -25.33
N ASN A 138 -17.74 -58.52 -25.23
CA ASN A 138 -18.05 -59.91 -24.96
C ASN A 138 -18.50 -60.55 -26.28
N ASP A 139 -17.60 -61.33 -26.87
CA ASP A 139 -17.78 -61.97 -28.15
C ASP A 139 -18.68 -63.21 -28.00
N GLY A 140 -19.88 -63.13 -28.59
CA GLY A 140 -20.62 -64.28 -29.10
C GLY A 140 -21.54 -65.01 -28.12
N GLU A 141 -22.86 -64.98 -28.40
CA GLU A 141 -23.57 -66.21 -28.77
C GLU A 141 -24.96 -65.95 -29.38
N LYS A 142 -25.23 -66.72 -30.43
CA LYS A 142 -26.41 -66.72 -31.31
C LYS A 142 -27.70 -67.02 -30.54
N LYS A 143 -28.77 -66.24 -30.78
CA LYS A 143 -30.16 -66.74 -30.69
C LYS A 143 -31.02 -66.31 -31.89
N ARG A 144 -31.09 -67.27 -32.83
CA ARG A 144 -32.26 -67.76 -33.59
C ARG A 144 -33.38 -66.77 -33.96
N ARG A 145 -33.53 -66.54 -35.28
CA ARG A 145 -34.72 -65.98 -35.96
C ARG A 145 -35.98 -66.81 -35.63
N PRO A 146 -37.14 -66.20 -35.33
CA PRO A 146 -38.40 -66.92 -35.24
C PRO A 146 -38.94 -67.28 -36.64
N ALA A 147 -39.48 -68.48 -36.77
CA ALA A 147 -40.07 -69.01 -37.99
C ALA A 147 -41.49 -68.46 -38.22
N GLU A 148 -41.73 -68.03 -39.45
CA GLU A 148 -43.03 -67.69 -40.02
C GLU A 148 -43.88 -68.97 -40.15
N LYS A 149 -45.05 -68.99 -39.49
CA LYS A 149 -46.09 -69.99 -39.73
C LYS A 149 -47.10 -69.40 -40.70
N ASN A 150 -47.21 -70.00 -41.88
CA ASN A 150 -48.39 -69.88 -42.73
C ASN A 150 -49.43 -70.88 -42.22
N GLU A 151 -50.65 -70.40 -41.98
CA GLU A 151 -51.87 -71.21 -41.96
C GLU A 151 -52.73 -70.74 -43.15
N ASP A 152 -53.09 -71.73 -43.98
CA ASP A 152 -53.94 -71.79 -45.19
C ASP A 152 -53.53 -71.05 -46.48
#